data_AF-A0A374AQ55-F1
#
_entry.id   AF-A0A374AQ55-F1
#
_cell.length_a   1.000
_cell.length_b   1.000
_cell.length_c   1.000
_cell.angle_alpha   90.00
_cell.angle_beta   90.00
_cell.angle_gamma   90.00
#
_symmetry.space_group_name_H-M   'P 1'
#
loop_
_entity.id
_entity.type
_entity.pdbx_description
1 polymer ?
#
loop_
_entity_poly.entity_id
_entity_poly.type
_entity_poly.pdbx_seq_one_letter_code
_entity_poly.pdbx_strand_id
1 'polypeptide(L)'
;MNPHVDEILRFYERQGKPAGQEEILSALREIQEVLGCIPKAVQEEAALRLGVKPSFLAAFVKKYPGFKEVSEKYEVKVCTGPSCGAGKALEILRAVEAAGEEKERDQGISIKIVKGRCTRRCGKGPNLIINGVLHHHMTPDQAAGLIRRL
;
A
#
# COMPACT_ATOMS: atom_id res chain seq x y z
N MET A 1 -6.32 15.18 4.33
CA MET A 1 -5.90 15.31 2.92
C MET A 1 -4.70 16.24 2.86
N ASN A 2 -3.70 15.94 2.03
CA ASN A 2 -2.51 16.77 1.88
C ASN A 2 -2.90 18.17 1.33
N PRO A 3 -2.43 19.29 1.92
CA PRO A 3 -2.82 20.64 1.49
C PRO A 3 -2.53 20.95 0.02
N HIS A 4 -1.38 20.52 -0.50
CA HIS A 4 -1.00 20.76 -1.90
C HIS A 4 -1.88 19.97 -2.88
N VAL A 5 -2.25 18.73 -2.50
CA VAL A 5 -3.19 17.92 -3.28
C VAL A 5 -4.56 18.62 -3.34
N ASP A 6 -5.00 19.21 -2.23
CA ASP A 6 -6.26 19.95 -2.20
C ASP A 6 -6.19 21.19 -3.11
N GLU A 7 -5.09 21.94 -3.09
CA GLU A 7 -4.86 23.09 -3.98
C GLU A 7 -4.90 22.70 -5.46
N ILE A 8 -4.18 21.64 -5.86
CA ILE A 8 -4.19 21.11 -7.23
C ILE A 8 -5.61 20.79 -7.66
N LEU A 9 -6.33 19.99 -6.86
CA LEU A 9 -7.70 19.62 -7.21
C LEU A 9 -8.64 20.83 -7.26
N ARG A 10 -8.38 21.91 -6.52
CA ARG A 10 -9.25 23.12 -6.49
C ARG A 10 -9.06 23.91 -7.77
N PHE A 11 -7.82 23.93 -8.28
CA PHE A 11 -7.51 24.56 -9.56
C PHE A 11 -8.26 23.87 -10.70
N TYR A 12 -8.19 22.54 -10.80
CA TYR A 12 -8.89 21.79 -11.86
C TYR A 12 -10.41 21.79 -11.70
N GLU A 13 -10.93 21.74 -10.48
CA GLU A 13 -12.38 21.82 -10.23
C GLU A 13 -13.02 23.12 -10.74
N ARG A 14 -12.29 24.24 -10.74
CA ARG A 14 -12.77 25.54 -11.26
C ARG A 14 -12.84 25.60 -12.78
N GLN A 15 -12.17 24.69 -13.50
CA GLN A 15 -12.17 24.65 -14.97
C GLN A 15 -13.48 24.05 -15.53
N GLY A 16 -14.24 23.35 -14.69
CA GLY A 16 -15.55 22.79 -15.03
C GLY A 16 -15.61 21.29 -14.77
N LYS A 17 -16.83 20.74 -14.75
CA LYS A 17 -17.09 19.30 -14.62
C LYS A 17 -18.04 18.84 -15.73
N PRO A 18 -17.88 17.62 -16.26
CA PRO A 18 -16.79 16.69 -15.97
C PRO A 18 -15.48 17.15 -16.61
N ALA A 19 -14.36 16.90 -15.93
CA ALA A 19 -13.04 17.21 -16.47
C ALA A 19 -12.74 16.37 -17.72
N GLY A 20 -12.05 16.96 -18.69
CA GLY A 20 -11.53 16.28 -19.88
C GLY A 20 -10.38 15.33 -19.56
N GLN A 21 -10.05 14.43 -20.49
CA GLN A 21 -8.95 13.48 -20.28
C GLN A 21 -7.59 14.16 -20.06
N GLU A 22 -7.34 15.29 -20.75
CA GLU A 22 -6.08 16.06 -20.59
C GLU A 22 -5.98 16.73 -19.22
N GLU A 23 -7.10 17.27 -18.71
CA GLU A 23 -7.17 17.86 -17.37
C GLU A 23 -6.96 16.78 -16.29
N ILE A 24 -7.60 15.62 -16.43
CA ILE A 24 -7.41 14.47 -15.53
C ILE A 24 -5.95 14.03 -15.53
N LEU A 25 -5.35 13.90 -16.72
CA LEU A 25 -3.95 13.51 -16.84
C LEU A 25 -3.02 14.53 -16.14
N SER A 26 -3.28 15.82 -16.34
CA SER A 26 -2.46 16.90 -15.77
C SER A 26 -2.60 16.97 -14.24
N ALA A 27 -3.83 16.92 -13.73
CA ALA A 27 -4.11 16.87 -12.29
C ALA A 27 -3.43 15.68 -11.61
N LEU A 28 -3.53 14.50 -12.20
CA LEU A 28 -2.92 13.28 -11.64
C LEU A 28 -1.39 13.29 -11.71
N ARG A 29 -0.78 13.96 -12.71
CA ARG A 29 0.67 14.16 -12.78
C ARG A 29 1.16 15.06 -11.64
N GLU A 30 0.51 16.20 -11.45
CA GLU A 30 0.85 17.11 -10.34
C GLU A 30 0.67 16.44 -8.97
N ILE A 31 -0.42 15.69 -8.78
CA ILE A 31 -0.63 14.90 -7.55
C ILE A 31 0.52 13.91 -7.34
N GLN A 32 0.93 13.19 -8.39
CA GLN A 32 2.02 12.23 -8.29
C GLN A 32 3.37 12.91 -8.05
N GLU A 33 3.62 14.10 -8.57
CA GLU A 33 4.82 14.87 -8.26
C GLU A 33 4.90 15.25 -6.78
N VAL A 34 3.75 15.60 -6.18
CA VAL A 34 3.66 15.93 -4.74
C VAL A 34 3.79 14.71 -3.84
N LEU A 35 3.14 13.59 -4.19
CA LEU A 35 3.03 12.42 -3.32
C LEU A 35 3.96 11.26 -3.69
N GLY A 36 4.60 11.29 -4.87
CA GLY A 36 5.32 10.16 -5.45
C GLY A 36 4.44 9.02 -5.99
N CYS A 37 3.14 9.04 -5.69
CA CYS A 37 2.13 8.07 -6.13
C CYS A 37 0.72 8.70 -6.08
N ILE A 38 -0.31 7.94 -6.46
CA ILE A 38 -1.70 8.37 -6.46
C ILE A 38 -2.50 7.33 -5.64
N PRO A 39 -2.52 7.43 -4.31
CA PRO A 39 -3.22 6.49 -3.44
C PRO A 39 -4.72 6.41 -3.74
N LYS A 40 -5.36 5.26 -3.49
CA LYS A 40 -6.80 5.08 -3.74
C LYS A 40 -7.68 6.16 -3.13
N ALA A 41 -7.42 6.55 -1.89
CA ALA A 41 -8.18 7.62 -1.23
C ALA A 41 -8.07 8.97 -1.98
N VAL A 42 -6.91 9.25 -2.58
CA VAL A 42 -6.70 10.44 -3.42
C VAL A 42 -7.39 10.28 -4.78
N GLN A 43 -7.43 9.07 -5.34
CA GLN A 43 -8.20 8.80 -6.57
C GLN A 43 -9.71 8.99 -6.35
N GLU A 44 -10.25 8.52 -5.23
CA GLU A 44 -11.68 8.67 -4.90
C GLU A 44 -12.07 10.14 -4.78
N GLU A 45 -11.26 10.92 -4.05
CA GLU A 45 -11.45 12.36 -3.91
C GLU A 45 -11.29 13.09 -5.25
N ALA A 46 -10.22 12.79 -6.00
CA ALA A 46 -9.99 13.37 -7.32
C ALA A 46 -11.15 13.06 -8.28
N ALA A 47 -11.72 11.85 -8.23
CA ALA A 47 -12.86 11.49 -9.08
C ALA A 47 -14.10 12.35 -8.77
N LEU A 48 -14.39 12.56 -7.48
CA LEU A 48 -15.48 13.43 -7.02
C LEU A 48 -15.26 14.89 -7.46
N ARG A 49 -14.04 15.40 -7.24
CA ARG A 49 -13.65 16.78 -7.55
C ARG A 49 -13.61 17.06 -9.05
N LEU A 50 -13.20 16.09 -9.86
CA LEU A 50 -13.15 16.20 -11.32
C LEU A 50 -14.47 15.81 -12.00
N GLY A 51 -15.48 15.35 -11.24
CA GLY A 51 -16.80 15.00 -11.76
C GLY A 51 -16.82 13.73 -12.62
N VAL A 52 -15.91 12.79 -12.37
CA VAL A 52 -15.83 11.51 -13.09
C VAL A 52 -16.14 10.33 -12.17
N LYS A 53 -16.44 9.17 -12.76
CA LYS A 53 -16.71 7.95 -11.98
C LYS A 53 -15.42 7.48 -11.27
N PRO A 54 -15.46 7.10 -9.98
CA PRO A 54 -14.30 6.53 -9.29
C PRO A 54 -13.71 5.31 -10.01
N SER A 55 -14.57 4.45 -10.57
CA SER A 55 -14.15 3.28 -11.36
C SER A 55 -13.40 3.65 -12.64
N PHE A 56 -13.76 4.78 -13.27
CA PHE A 56 -13.04 5.30 -14.44
C PHE A 56 -11.65 5.79 -14.03
N LEU A 57 -11.55 6.62 -12.98
CA LEU A 57 -10.26 7.18 -12.56
C LEU A 57 -9.30 6.08 -12.07
N ALA A 58 -9.82 5.10 -11.32
CA ALA A 58 -9.05 3.94 -10.90
C ALA A 58 -8.53 3.12 -12.10
N ALA A 59 -9.36 2.91 -13.12
CA ALA A 59 -8.93 2.26 -14.34
C ALA A 59 -7.90 3.11 -15.13
N PHE A 60 -8.05 4.44 -15.12
CA PHE A 60 -7.13 5.37 -15.76
C PHE A 60 -5.73 5.30 -15.12
N VAL A 61 -5.65 5.44 -13.79
CA VAL A 61 -4.40 5.33 -13.03
C VAL A 61 -3.73 3.98 -13.26
N LYS A 62 -4.50 2.89 -13.21
CA LYS A 62 -3.96 1.54 -13.38
C LYS A 62 -3.42 1.26 -14.79
N LYS A 63 -4.04 1.84 -15.83
CA LYS A 63 -3.67 1.59 -17.23
C LYS A 63 -2.60 2.54 -17.75
N TYR A 64 -2.48 3.74 -17.18
CA TYR A 64 -1.52 4.73 -17.65
C TYR A 64 -0.10 4.38 -17.18
N PRO A 65 0.86 4.09 -18.09
CA PRO A 65 2.18 3.55 -17.70
C PRO A 65 3.01 4.43 -16.76
N GLY A 66 2.76 5.75 -16.78
CA GLY A 66 3.48 6.72 -15.93
C GLY A 66 2.95 6.86 -14.51
N PHE A 67 1.81 6.24 -14.18
CA PHE A 67 1.19 6.40 -12.87
C PHE A 67 1.46 5.23 -11.92
N LYS A 68 1.68 5.57 -10.66
CA LYS A 68 1.91 4.65 -9.55
C LYS A 68 0.77 4.80 -8.56
N GLU A 69 0.00 3.75 -8.35
CA GLU A 69 -1.05 3.71 -7.32
C GLU A 69 -0.46 3.71 -5.90
N VAL A 70 0.75 3.15 -5.75
CA VAL A 70 1.50 3.09 -4.49
C VAL A 70 2.96 3.45 -4.72
N SER A 71 3.61 4.02 -3.72
CA SER A 71 5.03 4.43 -3.79
C SER A 71 5.96 3.22 -3.84
N GLU A 72 5.71 2.24 -2.97
CA GLU A 72 6.49 1.01 -2.86
C GLU A 72 5.62 -0.23 -2.68
N LYS A 73 6.20 -1.40 -2.99
CA LYS A 73 5.55 -2.70 -2.84
C LYS A 73 6.42 -3.64 -2.01
N TYR A 74 5.84 -4.18 -0.95
CA TYR A 74 6.48 -5.13 -0.06
C TYR A 74 5.78 -6.48 -0.14
N GLU A 75 6.56 -7.56 -0.15
CA GLU A 75 6.07 -8.92 0.01
C GLU A 75 6.52 -9.48 1.35
N VAL A 76 5.55 -9.84 2.19
CA VAL A 76 5.78 -10.42 3.51
C VAL A 76 5.24 -11.85 3.54
N LYS A 77 6.10 -12.82 3.84
CA LYS A 77 5.73 -14.24 3.95
C LYS A 77 5.92 -14.71 5.38
N VAL A 78 4.85 -15.07 6.08
CA VAL A 78 4.92 -15.59 7.44
C VAL A 78 4.88 -17.12 7.41
N CYS A 79 5.90 -17.81 7.90
CA CYS A 79 5.92 -19.27 7.91
C CYS A 79 4.89 -19.83 8.88
N THR A 80 3.88 -20.52 8.37
CA THR A 80 2.82 -21.17 9.17
C THR A 80 2.95 -22.69 9.22
N GLY A 81 4.13 -23.24 8.91
CA GLY A 81 4.39 -24.69 9.06
C GLY A 81 4.29 -25.13 10.53
N PRO A 82 4.10 -26.43 10.82
CA PRO A 82 3.73 -26.93 12.15
C PRO A 82 4.58 -26.39 13.31
N SER A 83 5.92 -26.39 13.15
CA SER A 83 6.83 -25.90 14.20
C SER A 83 6.70 -24.40 14.46
N CYS A 84 6.54 -23.57 13.41
CA CYS A 84 6.31 -22.13 13.59
C CYS A 84 4.88 -21.87 14.11
N GLY A 85 3.91 -22.69 13.69
CA GLY A 85 2.53 -22.64 14.19
C GLY A 85 2.45 -22.84 15.69
N ALA A 86 3.11 -23.87 16.22
CA ALA A 86 3.23 -24.10 17.66
C ALA A 86 3.94 -22.93 18.38
N GLY A 87 4.84 -22.23 17.69
CA GLY A 87 5.52 -21.04 18.16
C GLY A 87 4.78 -19.72 17.95
N LYS A 88 3.43 -19.72 17.85
CA LYS A 88 2.61 -18.49 17.70
C LYS A 88 2.65 -17.81 16.32
N ALA A 89 2.96 -18.53 15.23
CA ALA A 89 2.94 -17.94 13.88
C ALA A 89 1.60 -17.29 13.49
N LEU A 90 0.47 -17.74 14.05
CA LEU A 90 -0.83 -17.11 13.82
C LEU A 90 -0.96 -15.74 14.51
N GLU A 91 -0.40 -15.58 15.71
CA GLU A 91 -0.35 -14.28 16.39
C GLU A 91 0.54 -13.31 15.60
N ILE A 92 1.68 -13.81 15.09
CA ILE A 92 2.59 -13.03 14.23
C ILE A 92 1.90 -12.59 12.95
N LEU A 93 1.17 -13.49 12.29
CA LEU A 93 0.43 -13.16 11.07
C LEU A 93 -0.56 -12.02 11.32
N ARG A 94 -1.36 -12.10 12.38
CA ARG A 94 -2.32 -11.04 12.76
C ARG A 94 -1.64 -9.71 13.06
N ALA A 95 -0.51 -9.75 13.79
CA ALA A 95 0.25 -8.55 14.12
C ALA A 95 0.85 -7.86 12.89
N VAL A 96 1.33 -8.67 11.94
CA VAL A 96 1.85 -8.20 10.64
C VAL A 96 0.73 -7.65 9.76
N GLU A 97 -0.44 -8.30 9.72
CA GLU A 97 -1.64 -7.82 9.01
C GLU A 97 -2.08 -6.45 9.53
N ALA A 98 -2.27 -6.31 10.85
CA ALA A 98 -2.68 -5.04 11.46
C ALA A 98 -1.66 -3.91 11.21
N ALA A 99 -0.36 -4.20 11.35
CA ALA A 99 0.69 -3.22 11.08
C ALA A 99 0.79 -2.86 9.58
N GLY A 100 0.51 -3.82 8.70
CA GLY A 100 0.49 -3.61 7.26
C GLY A 100 -0.64 -2.67 6.84
N GLU A 101 -1.86 -2.93 7.31
CA GLU A 101 -3.03 -2.08 7.03
C GLU A 101 -2.83 -0.64 7.52
N GLU A 102 -2.28 -0.46 8.73
CA GLU A 102 -1.92 0.85 9.27
C GLU A 102 -0.94 1.58 8.34
N LYS A 103 0.10 0.87 7.88
CA LYS A 103 1.16 1.46 7.05
C LYS A 103 0.70 1.77 5.62
N GLU A 104 -0.08 0.89 4.98
CA GLU A 104 -0.66 1.13 3.65
C GLU A 104 -1.56 2.38 3.68
N ARG A 105 -2.38 2.53 4.73
CA ARG A 105 -3.25 3.70 4.93
C ARG A 105 -2.45 5.00 5.08
N ASP A 106 -1.37 4.96 5.85
CA ASP A 106 -0.66 6.17 6.26
C ASP A 106 0.38 6.64 5.23
N GLN A 107 1.00 5.74 4.45
CA GLN A 107 2.14 6.06 3.58
C GLN A 107 1.93 5.74 2.09
N GLY A 108 0.77 5.20 1.69
CA GLY A 108 0.50 4.90 0.29
C GLY A 108 1.46 3.86 -0.30
N ILE A 109 1.99 2.97 0.53
CA ILE A 109 2.71 1.77 0.09
C ILE A 109 1.72 0.61 -0.08
N SER A 110 2.15 -0.48 -0.72
CA SER A 110 1.41 -1.75 -0.70
C SER A 110 2.22 -2.83 0.00
N ILE A 111 1.62 -3.53 0.95
CA ILE A 111 2.21 -4.65 1.66
C ILE A 111 1.36 -5.89 1.41
N LYS A 112 1.86 -6.78 0.56
CA LYS A 112 1.25 -8.08 0.33
C LYS A 112 1.71 -9.08 1.39
N ILE A 113 0.82 -9.45 2.29
CA ILE A 113 1.08 -10.44 3.33
C ILE A 113 0.51 -11.79 2.89
N VAL A 114 1.32 -12.84 2.96
CA VAL A 114 0.89 -14.21 2.62
C VAL A 114 1.32 -15.21 3.68
N LYS A 115 0.48 -16.23 3.89
CA LYS A 115 0.86 -17.45 4.61
C LYS A 115 1.96 -18.14 3.80
N GLY A 116 3.18 -18.06 4.32
CA GLY A 116 4.39 -18.57 3.69
C GLY A 116 4.53 -20.09 3.82
N ARG A 117 5.19 -20.69 2.82
CA ARG A 117 5.64 -22.08 2.89
C ARG A 117 6.77 -22.23 3.93
N CYS A 118 7.01 -23.47 4.36
CA CYS A 118 8.09 -23.80 5.29
C CYS A 118 9.43 -23.24 4.81
N THR A 119 10.13 -22.50 5.67
CA THR A 119 11.45 -21.92 5.38
C THR A 119 12.60 -22.90 5.62
N ARG A 120 12.31 -24.14 6.06
CA ARG A 120 13.29 -25.17 6.48
C ARG A 120 14.28 -24.71 7.56
N ARG A 121 13.89 -23.71 8.35
CA ARG A 121 14.68 -23.15 9.47
C ARG A 121 13.93 -23.31 10.79
N CYS A 122 13.35 -24.49 11.03
CA CYS A 122 12.46 -24.73 12.18
C CYS A 122 13.15 -24.49 13.53
N GLY A 123 14.43 -24.83 13.68
CA GLY A 123 15.20 -24.58 14.90
C GLY A 123 15.41 -23.08 15.23
N LYS A 124 15.04 -22.19 14.31
CA LYS A 124 15.08 -20.73 14.49
C LYS A 124 13.71 -20.06 14.34
N GLY A 125 12.64 -20.86 14.36
CA GLY A 125 11.28 -20.35 14.22
C GLY A 125 10.80 -19.57 15.46
N PRO A 126 9.73 -18.76 15.33
CA PRO A 126 8.99 -18.45 14.11
C PRO A 126 9.78 -17.61 13.09
N ASN A 127 9.49 -17.83 11.80
CA ASN A 127 10.22 -17.22 10.69
C ASN A 127 9.29 -16.40 9.80
N LEU A 128 9.76 -15.25 9.34
CA LEU A 128 9.09 -14.46 8.29
C LEU A 128 10.10 -13.95 7.26
N ILE A 129 9.65 -13.68 6.05
CA ILE A 129 10.47 -13.14 4.95
C ILE A 129 9.87 -11.81 4.53
N ILE A 130 10.68 -10.76 4.42
CA ILE A 130 10.29 -9.45 3.86
C ILE A 130 11.17 -9.20 2.64
N ASN A 131 10.57 -9.04 1.46
CA ASN A 131 11.29 -8.81 0.19
C ASN A 131 12.46 -9.79 -0.05
N GLY A 132 12.31 -11.05 0.37
CA GLY A 132 13.33 -12.09 0.22
C GLY A 132 14.32 -12.22 1.39
N VAL A 133 14.34 -11.26 2.31
CA VAL A 133 15.19 -11.28 3.51
C VAL A 133 14.51 -12.07 4.63
N LEU A 134 15.23 -13.04 5.20
CA LEU A 134 14.71 -13.96 6.23
C LEU A 134 14.96 -13.42 7.64
N HIS A 135 13.91 -13.37 8.45
CA HIS A 135 13.92 -12.99 9.86
C HIS A 135 13.51 -14.19 10.73
N HIS A 136 14.24 -14.39 11.82
CA HIS A 136 14.18 -15.56 12.71
C HIS A 136 13.79 -15.19 14.13
N HIS A 137 13.33 -16.16 14.93
CA HIS A 137 12.96 -15.99 16.34
C HIS A 137 11.98 -14.84 16.57
N MET A 138 11.08 -14.63 15.61
CA MET A 138 10.19 -13.48 15.63
C MET A 138 9.10 -13.66 16.68
N THR A 139 8.86 -12.61 17.45
CA THR A 139 7.63 -12.42 18.24
C THR A 139 6.63 -11.57 17.46
N PRO A 140 5.33 -11.57 17.84
CA PRO A 140 4.34 -10.68 17.22
C PRO A 140 4.76 -9.20 17.23
N ASP A 141 5.29 -8.71 18.35
CA ASP A 141 5.70 -7.31 18.50
C ASP A 141 6.92 -6.97 17.63
N GLN A 142 7.91 -7.87 17.56
CA GLN A 142 9.08 -7.69 16.69
C GLN A 142 8.66 -7.67 15.21
N ALA A 143 7.78 -8.59 14.81
CA ALA A 143 7.30 -8.66 13.44
C ALA A 143 6.51 -7.41 13.05
N ALA A 144 5.57 -6.96 13.88
CA ALA A 144 4.85 -5.70 13.66
C ALA A 144 5.81 -4.50 13.64
N GLY A 145 6.82 -4.48 14.51
CA GLY A 145 7.86 -3.47 14.52
C GLY A 145 8.68 -3.41 13.23
N LEU A 146 8.94 -4.55 12.58
CA LEU A 146 9.58 -4.58 11.25
C LEU A 146 8.67 -3.96 10.19
N ILE A 147 7.37 -4.29 10.20
CA ILE A 147 6.41 -3.75 9.22
C ILE A 147 6.26 -2.24 9.33
N ARG A 148 6.21 -1.70 10.55
CA ARG A 148 6.11 -0.25 10.77
C ARG A 148 7.32 0.54 10.28
N ARG A 149 8.48 -0.11 10.13
CA ARG A 149 9.75 0.47 9.65
C ARG A 149 9.99 0.31 8.15
N LEU A 150 9.11 -0.41 7.44
CA LEU A 150 9.08 -0.37 5.97
C LEU A 150 8.79 1.06 5.51
#